data_AF-A0A925DDH7-F1
#
_entry.id   AF-A0A925DDH7-F1
#
_cell.length_a   1.000
_cell.length_b   1.000
_cell.length_c   1.000
_cell.angle_alpha   90.00
_cell.angle_beta   90.00
_cell.angle_gamma   90.00
#
_symmetry.space_group_name_H-M   'P 1'
#
loop_
_entity.id
_entity.type
_entity.pdbx_description
1 polymer ?
#
loop_
_entity_poly.entity_id
_entity_poly.type
_entity_poly.pdbx_seq_one_letter_code
_entity_poly.pdbx_strand_id
1 'polypeptide(L)'
;GEAAYRRGGGRHHLRDYFEDRDGAARPLPQLLARLTWAQYNLVTDASFNEFDLIVCRRALPDFGPLLRARVLRLFHASLAHCGVLALERPFDAGDALAASYRAVFPRQAWYKRMG
;
A
#
# COMPACT_ATOMS: atom_id res chain seq x y z
N GLY A 1 1.94 -9.16 -14.52
CA GLY A 1 1.58 -9.83 -15.80
C GLY A 1 0.34 -10.68 -15.62
N GLU A 2 -0.26 -11.16 -16.71
CA GLU A 2 -1.54 -11.89 -16.76
C GLU A 2 -1.64 -13.02 -15.72
N ALA A 3 -0.61 -13.85 -15.59
CA ALA A 3 -0.61 -14.96 -14.63
C ALA A 3 -0.77 -14.49 -13.17
N ALA A 4 -0.15 -13.37 -12.79
CA ALA A 4 -0.30 -12.82 -11.44
C ALA A 4 -1.69 -12.21 -11.22
N TYR A 5 -2.25 -11.55 -12.25
CA TYR A 5 -3.61 -11.00 -12.21
C TYR A 5 -4.66 -12.10 -12.00
N ARG A 6 -4.56 -13.21 -12.74
CA ARG A 6 -5.46 -14.36 -12.57
C ARG A 6 -5.33 -15.01 -11.19
N ARG A 7 -4.09 -15.22 -10.71
CA ARG A 7 -3.87 -15.74 -9.35
C ARG A 7 -4.44 -14.83 -8.26
N GLY A 8 -4.48 -13.53 -8.50
CA GLY A 8 -5.08 -12.54 -7.59
C GLY A 8 -6.61 -12.47 -7.64
N GLY A 9 -7.29 -13.35 -8.40
CA GLY A 9 -8.75 -13.36 -8.51
C GLY A 9 -9.31 -12.56 -9.70
N GLY A 10 -8.47 -12.18 -10.65
CA GLY A 10 -8.90 -11.55 -11.90
C GLY A 10 -9.90 -12.42 -12.69
N ARG A 11 -11.01 -11.83 -13.12
CA ARG A 11 -12.12 -12.54 -13.78
C ARG A 11 -12.17 -12.37 -15.31
N HIS A 12 -11.43 -11.42 -15.84
CA HIS A 12 -11.32 -11.14 -17.27
C HIS A 12 -9.86 -11.30 -17.74
N HIS A 13 -9.48 -10.81 -18.91
CA HIS A 13 -8.07 -10.64 -19.23
C HIS A 13 -7.56 -9.32 -18.65
N LEU A 14 -6.29 -9.28 -18.21
CA LEU A 14 -5.71 -8.03 -17.70
C LEU A 14 -5.76 -6.92 -18.74
N ARG A 15 -5.59 -7.27 -20.02
CA ARG A 15 -5.64 -6.31 -21.14
C ARG A 15 -7.01 -5.66 -21.31
N ASP A 16 -8.09 -6.29 -20.84
CA ASP A 16 -9.46 -5.77 -21.01
C ASP A 16 -9.68 -4.48 -20.20
N TYR A 17 -8.75 -4.16 -19.30
CA TYR A 17 -8.74 -2.97 -18.46
C TYR A 17 -7.89 -1.83 -19.02
N PHE A 18 -7.29 -2.02 -20.19
CA PHE A 18 -6.41 -1.05 -20.83
C PHE A 18 -6.81 -0.86 -22.29
N GLU A 19 -6.61 0.35 -22.78
CA GLU A 19 -6.63 0.69 -24.20
C GLU A 19 -5.21 0.92 -24.70
N ASP A 20 -4.93 0.56 -25.96
CA ASP A 20 -3.71 1.00 -26.63
C ASP A 20 -3.94 2.42 -27.14
N ARG A 21 -3.09 3.33 -26.68
CA ARG A 21 -3.08 4.72 -27.13
C ARG A 21 -1.64 5.13 -27.39
N ASP A 22 -1.36 5.45 -28.64
CA ASP A 22 -0.03 5.86 -29.12
C ASP A 22 1.06 4.82 -28.83
N GLY A 23 0.72 3.52 -28.92
CA GLY A 23 1.65 2.42 -28.66
C GLY A 23 1.90 2.17 -27.17
N ALA A 24 1.10 2.78 -26.29
CA ALA A 24 1.19 2.61 -24.86
C ALA A 24 -0.14 2.13 -24.26
N ALA A 25 -0.07 1.16 -23.35
CA ALA A 25 -1.23 0.73 -22.59
C ALA A 25 -1.66 1.81 -21.59
N ARG A 26 -2.90 2.29 -21.71
CA ARG A 26 -3.52 3.27 -20.80
C ARG A 26 -4.70 2.62 -20.07
N PRO A 27 -4.85 2.78 -18.75
CA PRO A 27 -6.03 2.28 -18.05
C PRO A 27 -7.31 2.92 -18.58
N LEU A 28 -8.39 2.14 -18.69
CA LEU A 28 -9.67 2.67 -19.13
C LEU A 28 -10.18 3.79 -18.22
N PRO A 29 -10.87 4.82 -18.75
CA PRO A 29 -11.38 5.94 -17.96
C PRO A 29 -12.25 5.53 -16.76
N GLN A 30 -13.03 4.44 -16.87
CA GLN A 30 -13.89 4.00 -15.76
C GLN A 30 -13.10 3.48 -14.54
N LEU A 31 -11.86 3.02 -14.74
CA LEU A 31 -10.97 2.64 -13.63
C LEU A 31 -10.41 3.88 -12.95
N LEU A 32 -9.98 4.86 -13.75
CA LEU A 32 -9.41 6.11 -13.25
C LEU A 32 -10.45 6.94 -12.48
N ALA A 33 -11.73 6.86 -12.86
CA ALA A 33 -12.82 7.56 -12.17
C ALA A 33 -13.01 7.13 -10.70
N ARG A 34 -12.44 5.98 -10.30
CA ARG A 34 -12.48 5.48 -8.91
C ARG A 34 -11.22 5.83 -8.12
N LEU A 35 -10.28 6.57 -8.71
CA LEU A 35 -9.03 6.97 -8.10
C LEU A 35 -9.08 8.44 -7.72
N THR A 36 -8.73 8.74 -6.47
CA THR A 36 -8.46 10.11 -6.03
C THR A 36 -6.95 10.30 -5.94
N TRP A 37 -6.44 11.29 -6.68
CA TRP A 37 -5.04 11.70 -6.62
C TRP A 37 -4.90 12.86 -5.64
N ALA A 38 -3.94 12.75 -4.71
CA ALA A 38 -3.65 13.79 -3.74
C ALA A 38 -2.14 13.99 -3.63
N GLN A 39 -1.73 15.25 -3.48
CA GLN A 39 -0.39 15.57 -2.99
C GLN A 39 -0.39 15.38 -1.48
N TYR A 40 0.54 14.57 -0.98
CA TYR A 40 0.62 14.24 0.43
C TYR A 40 2.07 14.03 0.85
N ASN A 41 2.49 14.71 1.91
CA ASN A 41 3.85 14.65 2.41
C ASN A 41 3.90 13.85 3.72
N LEU A 42 4.46 12.64 3.63
CA LEU A 42 4.66 11.73 4.76
C LEU A 42 5.53 12.33 5.89
N VAL A 43 6.31 13.37 5.59
CA VAL A 43 7.22 14.04 6.54
C VAL A 43 6.50 15.10 7.36
N THR A 44 5.48 15.77 6.83
CA THR A 44 4.88 16.94 7.47
C THR A 44 3.42 16.73 7.84
N ASP A 45 2.70 15.96 7.02
CA ASP A 45 1.25 15.92 7.08
C ASP A 45 0.76 14.93 8.14
N ALA A 46 -0.46 15.16 8.62
CA ALA A 46 -1.18 14.28 9.54
C ALA A 46 -2.16 13.39 8.79
N SER A 47 -2.70 12.36 9.46
CA SER A 47 -3.71 11.49 8.87
C SER A 47 -4.92 12.31 8.41
N PHE A 48 -5.36 12.11 7.17
CA PHE A 48 -6.51 12.82 6.60
C PHE A 48 -7.72 11.90 6.36
N ASN A 49 -7.56 10.59 6.54
CA ASN A 49 -8.63 9.61 6.33
C ASN A 49 -8.34 8.33 7.12
N GLU A 50 -9.34 7.46 7.18
CA GLU A 50 -9.23 6.09 7.65
C GLU A 50 -9.19 5.13 6.46
N PHE A 51 -8.23 4.20 6.44
CA PHE A 51 -8.00 3.28 5.33
C PHE A 51 -8.08 1.82 5.79
N ASP A 52 -8.77 0.99 5.02
CA ASP A 52 -8.76 -0.47 5.22
C ASP A 52 -7.44 -1.12 4.78
N LEU A 53 -6.79 -0.54 3.77
CA LEU A 53 -5.53 -1.02 3.20
C LEU A 53 -4.61 0.15 2.85
N ILE A 54 -3.39 0.14 3.40
CA ILE A 54 -2.31 1.01 2.98
C ILE A 54 -1.22 0.17 2.31
N VAL A 55 -0.82 0.56 1.09
CA VAL A 55 0.27 -0.08 0.35
C VAL A 55 1.41 0.92 0.19
N CYS A 56 2.54 0.68 0.87
CA CYS A 56 3.74 1.50 0.76
C CYS A 56 4.90 0.67 0.20
N ARG A 57 5.16 0.82 -1.11
CA ARG A 57 6.24 0.12 -1.82
C ARG A 57 7.36 1.10 -2.18
N ARG A 58 8.60 0.65 -2.06
CA ARG A 58 9.86 1.35 -2.36
C ARG A 58 10.24 2.61 -1.56
N ALA A 59 9.31 3.39 -1.02
CA ALA A 59 9.67 4.65 -0.34
C ALA A 59 10.27 4.46 1.07
N LEU A 60 9.67 3.59 1.89
CA LEU A 60 10.04 3.43 3.30
C LEU A 60 11.51 2.98 3.53
N PRO A 61 12.11 2.11 2.69
CA PRO A 61 13.52 1.71 2.82
C PRO A 61 14.55 2.86 2.76
N ASP A 62 14.22 3.94 2.05
CA ASP A 62 15.15 5.06 1.83
C ASP A 62 15.12 6.08 2.98
N PHE A 63 14.19 5.92 3.92
CA PHE A 63 14.06 6.81 5.07
C PHE A 63 15.02 6.43 6.19
N GLY A 64 15.70 7.44 6.75
CA GLY A 64 16.44 7.29 8.00
C GLY A 64 15.52 6.92 9.18
N PRO A 65 16.07 6.41 10.29
CA PRO A 65 15.28 5.82 11.38
C PRO A 65 14.19 6.72 11.94
N LEU A 66 14.47 8.01 12.11
CA LEU A 66 13.50 8.98 12.65
C LEU A 66 12.31 9.18 11.71
N LEU A 67 12.57 9.33 10.41
CA LEU A 67 11.51 9.53 9.43
C LEU A 67 10.73 8.23 9.24
N ARG A 68 11.39 7.07 9.19
CA ARG A 68 10.73 5.76 9.16
C ARG A 68 9.76 5.61 10.33
N ALA A 69 10.21 5.86 11.57
CA ALA A 69 9.37 5.76 12.76
C ALA A 69 8.16 6.71 12.69
N ARG A 70 8.36 7.94 12.20
CA ARG A 70 7.26 8.89 11.97
C ARG A 70 6.24 8.36 10.97
N VAL A 71 6.69 7.91 9.80
CA VAL A 71 5.80 7.42 8.73
C VAL A 71 5.04 6.17 9.16
N LEU A 72 5.67 5.26 9.90
CA LEU A 72 4.98 4.10 10.46
C LEU A 72 3.90 4.50 11.47
N ARG A 73 4.14 5.53 12.31
CA ARG A 73 3.10 6.09 13.21
C ARG A 73 1.96 6.72 12.44
N LEU A 74 2.29 7.44 11.36
CA LEU A 74 1.28 8.03 10.48
C LEU A 74 0.39 6.94 9.87
N PHE A 75 0.98 5.92 9.24
CA PHE A 75 0.22 4.79 8.68
C PHE A 75 -0.61 4.06 9.74
N HIS A 76 -0.06 3.85 10.93
CA HIS A 76 -0.80 3.24 12.02
C HIS A 76 -2.02 4.06 12.43
N ALA A 77 -1.88 5.38 12.56
CA ALA A 77 -2.98 6.27 12.88
C ALA A 77 -4.01 6.39 11.75
N SER A 78 -3.60 6.21 10.49
CA SER A 78 -4.49 6.25 9.32
C SER A 78 -5.16 4.91 9.00
N LEU A 79 -4.69 3.80 9.54
CA LEU A 79 -5.29 2.48 9.31
C LEU A 79 -6.50 2.27 10.20
N ALA A 80 -7.59 1.79 9.61
CA ALA A 80 -8.75 1.28 10.35
C ALA A 80 -8.34 0.20 11.35
N HIS A 81 -9.15 -0.01 12.38
CA HIS A 81 -8.98 -1.20 13.22
C HIS A 81 -9.12 -2.46 12.35
N CYS A 82 -8.25 -3.45 12.57
CA CYS A 82 -8.15 -4.64 11.70
C CYS A 82 -7.76 -4.38 10.23
N GLY A 83 -7.37 -3.14 9.87
CA GLY A 83 -6.85 -2.80 8.55
C GLY A 83 -5.50 -3.46 8.25
N VAL A 84 -5.09 -3.42 6.97
CA VAL A 84 -3.89 -4.10 6.47
C VAL A 84 -2.86 -3.10 5.97
N LEU A 85 -1.61 -3.28 6.39
CA LEU A 85 -0.44 -2.56 5.91
C LEU A 85 0.43 -3.49 5.06
N ALA A 86 0.65 -3.13 3.81
CA ALA A 86 1.58 -3.82 2.92
C ALA A 86 2.83 -2.95 2.68
N LEU A 87 3.99 -3.42 3.15
CA LEU A 87 5.28 -2.75 3.03
C LEU A 87 6.15 -3.39 1.94
N GLU A 88 7.21 -2.69 1.53
CA GLU A 88 8.24 -3.23 0.62
C GLU A 88 8.98 -4.42 1.23
N ARG A 89 9.50 -4.20 2.43
CA ARG A 89 10.26 -5.16 3.23
C ARG A 89 9.65 -5.25 4.64
N PRO A 90 10.03 -6.26 5.44
CA PRO A 90 9.54 -6.37 6.80
C PRO A 90 9.81 -5.16 7.70
N PHE A 91 9.17 -5.14 8.87
CA PHE A 91 9.58 -4.24 9.94
C PHE A 91 11.04 -4.51 10.31
N ASP A 92 11.77 -3.46 10.63
CA ASP A 92 13.12 -3.56 11.16
C ASP A 92 13.05 -3.82 12.68
N ALA A 93 14.12 -4.36 13.26
CA ALA A 93 14.15 -4.69 14.69
C ALA A 93 13.85 -3.49 15.62
N GLY A 94 14.13 -2.25 15.17
CA GLY A 94 13.86 -1.02 15.93
C GLY A 94 12.47 -0.42 15.73
N ASP A 95 11.62 -1.01 14.88
CA ASP A 95 10.28 -0.49 14.62
C ASP A 95 9.33 -0.87 15.77
N ALA A 96 9.20 0.02 16.76
CA ALA A 96 8.37 -0.21 17.95
C ALA A 96 6.92 -0.62 17.64
N LEU A 97 6.35 -0.11 16.54
CA LEU A 97 4.99 -0.43 16.13
C LEU A 97 4.81 -1.84 15.59
N ALA A 98 5.89 -2.58 15.27
CA ALA A 98 5.79 -3.94 14.74
C ALA A 98 4.98 -4.87 15.67
N ALA A 99 5.02 -4.65 16.98
CA ALA A 99 4.26 -5.40 17.98
C ALA A 99 2.73 -5.22 17.86
N SER A 100 2.24 -4.14 17.25
CA SER A 100 0.81 -3.88 17.03
C SER A 100 0.25 -4.62 15.80
N TYR A 101 1.09 -5.37 15.08
CA TYR A 101 0.73 -6.01 13.83
C TYR A 101 0.93 -7.52 13.86
N ARG A 102 0.10 -8.22 13.09
CA ARG A 102 0.24 -9.65 12.82
C ARG A 102 0.51 -9.88 11.33
N ALA A 103 1.53 -10.68 11.02
CA ALA A 103 1.81 -11.08 9.64
C ALA A 103 0.61 -11.81 9.03
N VAL A 104 0.22 -11.42 7.81
CA VAL A 104 -0.88 -12.04 7.05
C VAL A 104 -0.34 -13.17 6.18
N PHE A 105 0.83 -12.97 5.57
CA PHE A 105 1.45 -13.96 4.68
C PHE A 105 2.88 -14.28 5.14
N PRO A 106 3.31 -15.56 5.18
CA PRO A 106 4.61 -15.95 5.75
C PRO A 106 5.85 -15.37 5.05
N ARG A 107 5.71 -14.96 3.79
CA ARG A 107 6.82 -14.52 2.93
C ARG A 107 6.60 -13.14 2.30
N GLN A 108 5.63 -12.39 2.80
CA GLN A 108 5.34 -11.06 2.30
C GLN A 108 5.18 -10.12 3.48
N ALA A 109 5.63 -8.88 3.32
CA ALA A 109 5.53 -7.84 4.34
C ALA A 109 4.10 -7.25 4.39
N TRP A 110 3.12 -8.11 4.68
CA TRP A 110 1.70 -7.79 4.83
C TRP A 110 1.30 -8.02 6.27
N TYR A 111 0.67 -7.01 6.86
CA TYR A 111 0.50 -6.90 8.29
C TYR A 111 -0.92 -6.46 8.62
N LYS A 112 -1.66 -7.24 9.40
CA LYS A 112 -2.96 -6.86 9.93
C LYS A 112 -2.76 -6.10 11.24
N ARG A 113 -3.31 -4.91 11.37
CA ARG A 113 -3.33 -4.13 12.62
C ARG A 113 -4.22 -4.84 13.64
N MET A 114 -3.71 -5.07 14.86
CA MET A 114 -4.44 -5.80 15.91
C MET A 114 -4.92 -4.90 17.06
N GLY A 115 -4.33 -3.72 17.21
CA GLY A 115 -4.67 -2.67 18.18
C GLY A 115 -4.10 -1.34 17.68
#